data_AF-A0A1H7M8H4-F1
#
_entry.id   AF-A0A1H7M8H4-F1
#
_cell.length_a   1.000
_cell.length_b   1.000
_cell.length_c   1.000
_cell.angle_alpha   90.00
_cell.angle_beta   90.00
_cell.angle_gamma   90.00
#
_symmetry.space_group_name_H-M   'P 1'
#
loop_
_entity.id
_entity.type
_entity.pdbx_description
1 polymer ?
#
loop_
_entity_poly.entity_id
_entity_poly.type
_entity_poly.pdbx_seq_one_letter_code
_entity_poly.pdbx_strand_id
1 'polypeptide(L)' 'MRLNKVKSKNAISYYIIRSVRRGGKNSSEIVKKLGTEKSIRETYGVDDVDAWARE' A
#
# COMPACT_ATOMS: atom_id res chain seq x y z
N MET A 1 -5.51 -2.50 10.55
CA MET A 1 -5.24 -2.10 9.15
C MET A 1 -3.97 -2.82 8.71
N ARG A 2 -3.74 -3.04 7.41
CA ARG A 2 -2.51 -3.69 6.92
C ARG A 2 -1.99 -3.00 5.67
N LEU A 3 -0.67 -3.05 5.47
CA LEU A 3 -0.05 -2.64 4.24
C LEU A 3 -0.38 -3.66 3.13
N ASN A 4 -0.71 -3.16 1.96
CA ASN A 4 -0.91 -3.92 0.74
C ASN A 4 0.06 -3.43 -0.33
N LYS A 5 0.93 -4.33 -0.77
CA LYS A 5 1.89 -4.11 -1.85
C LYS A 5 1.36 -4.75 -3.12
N VAL A 6 1.09 -3.95 -4.13
CA VAL A 6 0.65 -4.43 -5.44
C VAL A 6 1.78 -4.24 -6.43
N LYS A 7 2.32 -5.36 -6.92
CA LYS A 7 3.35 -5.36 -7.96
C LYS A 7 2.69 -5.45 -9.33
N SER A 8 2.96 -4.48 -10.18
CA SER A 8 2.61 -4.48 -11.60
C SER A 8 3.88 -4.61 -12.45
N LYS A 9 3.72 -4.86 -13.76
CA LYS A 9 4.86 -5.04 -14.68
C LYS A 9 5.89 -3.90 -14.63
N ASN A 10 5.43 -2.66 -14.43
CA ASN A 10 6.27 -1.46 -14.52
C ASN A 10 6.41 -0.70 -13.19
N ALA A 11 5.67 -1.08 -12.13
CA ALA A 11 5.65 -0.31 -10.89
C ALA A 11 5.19 -1.15 -9.70
N ILE A 12 5.64 -0.76 -8.52
CA ILE A 12 5.18 -1.27 -7.23
C ILE A 12 4.36 -0.16 -6.57
N SER A 13 3.13 -0.46 -6.18
CA SER A 13 2.22 0.47 -5.50
C SER A 13 1.92 0.02 -4.08
N TYR A 14 1.89 0.97 -3.16
CA TYR A 14 1.66 0.75 -1.74
C TYR A 14 0.32 1.37 -1.30
N TYR A 15 -0.46 0.58 -0.55
CA TYR A 15 -1.78 0.97 -0.06
C TYR A 15 -1.96 0.53 1.39
N ILE A 16 -2.62 1.35 2.20
CA ILE A 16 -3.15 0.91 3.50
C ILE A 16 -4.57 0.40 3.28
N ILE A 17 -4.80 -0.87 3.59
CA ILE A 17 -6.11 -1.51 3.48
C ILE A 17 -6.65 -1.89 4.85
N ARG A 18 -7.97 -1.92 4.98
CA ARG A 18 -8.66 -2.46 6.15
C ARG A 18 -9.54 -3.62 5.75
N SER A 19 -9.66 -4.59 6.64
CA SER A 19 -10.66 -5.65 6.49
C SER A 19 -12.03 -5.06 6.78
N VAL A 20 -12.98 -5.31 5.89
CA VAL A 20 -14.39 -4.91 6.02
C VAL A 20 -15.27 -6.12 5.74
N ARG A 21 -16.40 -6.24 6.44
CA ARG A 21 -17.38 -7.28 6.12
C ARG A 21 -18.42 -6.70 5.17
N ARG A 22 -18.54 -7.24 3.96
CA ARG A 22 -19.58 -6.86 2.99
C ARG A 22 -20.43 -8.08 2.67
N GLY A 23 -21.74 -8.00 2.92
CA GLY A 23 -22.67 -9.10 2.61
C GLY A 23 -22.32 -10.43 3.29
N GLY A 24 -21.84 -10.38 4.54
CA GLY A 24 -21.47 -11.58 5.30
C GLY A 24 -20.10 -12.19 4.93
N LYS A 25 -19.39 -11.67 3.92
CA LYS A 25 -18.04 -12.10 3.53
C LYS A 25 -16.97 -11.11 3.99
N ASN A 26 -15.77 -11.62 4.26
CA ASN A 26 -14.60 -10.80 4.54
C ASN A 26 -14.09 -10.21 3.21
N SER A 27 -14.12 -8.89 3.12
CA SER A 27 -13.56 -8.11 2.01
C SER A 27 -12.46 -7.20 2.55
N SER A 28 -11.71 -6.57 1.64
CA SER A 28 -10.73 -5.54 1.99
C SER A 28 -11.03 -4.26 1.23
N GLU A 29 -10.84 -3.13 1.89
CA GLU A 29 -11.07 -1.80 1.34
C GLU A 29 -9.78 -0.97 1.46
N ILE A 30 -9.49 -0.18 0.43
CA ILE A 30 -8.37 0.75 0.41
C ILE A 30 -8.73 1.96 1.26
N VAL A 31 -8.01 2.15 2.36
CA VAL A 31 -8.15 3.30 3.27
C VAL A 31 -7.31 4.46 2.79
N LYS A 32 -6.07 4.21 2.37
CA LYS A 32 -5.14 5.23 1.92
C LYS A 32 -4.26 4.70 0.79
N LYS A 33 -4.06 5.51 -0.24
CA LYS A 33 -3.05 5.27 -1.28
C LYS A 33 -1.76 5.98 -0.87
N LEU A 34 -0.69 5.23 -0.66
CA LEU A 34 0.61 5.81 -0.31
C LEU A 34 1.34 6.29 -1.58
N GLY A 35 1.22 5.54 -2.67
CA GLY A 35 1.82 5.90 -3.95
C GLY A 35 2.60 4.73 -4.54
N THR A 36 3.37 5.04 -5.59
CA THR A 36 4.33 4.08 -6.15
C THR A 36 5.65 4.16 -5.41
N GLU A 37 6.44 3.09 -5.47
CA GLU A 37 7.80 3.05 -4.91
C GLU A 37 8.63 4.25 -5.34
N LYS A 38 8.60 4.57 -6.64
CA LYS A 38 9.31 5.71 -7.21
C LYS A 38 8.85 7.04 -6.58
N SER A 39 7.53 7.27 -6.55
CA SER A 39 6.96 8.50 -5.98
C SER A 39 7.27 8.65 -4.48
N ILE A 40 7.25 7.55 -3.72
CA ILE A 40 7.57 7.57 -2.30
C ILE A 40 9.06 7.87 -2.10
N ARG A 41 9.95 7.23 -2.86
CA ARG A 41 11.39 7.51 -2.82
C ARG A 41 11.70 8.96 -3.19
N GLU A 42 11.07 9.50 -4.24
CA GLU A 42 11.27 10.89 -4.67
C GLU A 42 10.72 11.91 -3.66
N THR A 43 9.59 11.61 -3.01
CA THR A 43 8.92 12.55 -2.09
C THR A 43 9.55 12.54 -0.70
N TYR A 44 9.87 11.35 -0.18
CA TYR A 44 10.32 11.16 1.21
C TYR A 44 11.82 10.87 1.31
N GLY A 45 12.53 10.69 0.20
CA GLY A 45 13.97 10.40 0.20
C GLY A 45 14.32 9.03 0.79
N VAL A 46 13.38 8.07 0.72
CA VAL A 46 13.52 6.76 1.37
C VAL A 46 14.16 5.74 0.43
N ASP A 47 15.25 5.12 0.86
CA ASP A 47 15.89 4.01 0.13
C ASP A 47 15.07 2.72 0.20
N ASP A 48 14.60 2.32 1.39
CA ASP A 48 13.75 1.14 1.59
C ASP A 48 12.28 1.51 1.82
N VAL A 49 11.53 1.60 0.73
CA VAL A 49 10.10 1.93 0.76
C VAL A 49 9.27 0.83 1.44
N ASP A 50 9.73 -0.43 1.42
CA ASP A 50 8.98 -1.53 2.04
C ASP A 50 9.04 -1.44 3.56
N ALA A 51 10.23 -1.13 4.10
CA ALA A 51 10.41 -0.87 5.52
C ALA A 51 9.59 0.36 5.97
N TRP A 52 9.71 1.48 5.25
CA TRP A 52 8.96 2.71 5.56
C TRP A 52 7.44 2.52 5.54
N ALA A 53 6.92 1.70 4.62
CA ALA A 53 5.49 1.48 4.51
C ALA A 53 4.93 0.50 5.57
N ARG A 54 5.80 -0.24 6.27
CA ARG A 54 5.43 -1.20 7.33
C ARG A 54 5.43 -0.61 8.74
N GLU A 55 6.09 0.53 8.93
CA GLU A 55 6.14 1.28 10.20
C GLU A 55 4.78 1.94 10.50
#